data_AF-A0A4V3T7A1-F1
#
_entry.id   AF-A0A4V3T7A1-F1
#
_cell.length_a   1.000
_cell.length_b   1.000
_cell.length_c   1.000
_cell.angle_alpha   90.00
_cell.angle_beta   90.00
_cell.angle_gamma   90.00
#
_symmetry.space_group_name_H-M   'P 1'
#
loop_
_entity.id
_entity.type
_entity.pdbx_description
1 polymer ?
#
loop_
_entity_poly.entity_id
_entity_poly.type
_entity_poly.pdbx_seq_one_letter_code
_entity_poly.pdbx_strand_id
1 'polypeptide(L)'
;MAGDDCAENANLNYWAYWLGSIQEPQPDDDFMRHGPTGWDPVRLLRGLAAGLHQAPAYMDLYVHSLWALLSANPWLPLADAVLTGRLATHTARLLDHGGISRRASRELSAVHYVLRKNRT
;
A
#
# COMPACT_ATOMS: atom_id res chain seq x y z
N MET A 1 19.05 -1.74 -7.97
CA MET A 1 18.66 -1.25 -6.63
C MET A 1 18.09 0.16 -6.72
N ALA A 2 18.84 1.20 -7.13
CA ALA A 2 18.28 2.56 -7.25
C ALA A 2 17.07 2.73 -8.21
N GLY A 3 16.98 1.92 -9.26
CA GLY A 3 15.86 1.99 -10.22
C GLY A 3 14.52 1.51 -9.66
N ASP A 4 14.54 0.50 -8.79
CA ASP A 4 13.32 0.00 -8.13
C ASP A 4 12.84 1.02 -7.11
N ASP A 5 13.73 1.60 -6.31
CA ASP A 5 13.37 2.61 -5.30
C ASP A 5 12.68 3.84 -5.92
N CYS A 6 13.12 4.26 -7.13
CA CYS A 6 12.44 5.32 -7.88
C CYS A 6 11.04 4.92 -8.36
N ALA A 7 10.85 3.67 -8.80
CA ALA A 7 9.56 3.19 -9.27
C ALA A 7 8.57 3.05 -8.11
N GLU A 8 9.01 2.55 -6.95
CA GLU A 8 8.17 2.42 -5.77
C GLU A 8 7.77 3.79 -5.21
N ASN A 9 8.70 4.76 -5.18
CA ASN A 9 8.37 6.12 -4.78
C ASN A 9 7.33 6.76 -5.72
N ALA A 10 7.50 6.58 -7.04
CA ALA A 10 6.53 7.04 -8.03
C ALA A 10 5.14 6.43 -7.85
N ASN A 11 5.08 5.12 -7.61
CA ASN A 11 3.83 4.43 -7.29
C ASN A 11 3.16 5.01 -6.03
N LEU A 12 3.92 5.20 -4.95
CA LEU A 12 3.37 5.74 -3.70
C LEU A 12 2.91 7.19 -3.84
N ASN A 13 3.65 8.03 -4.56
CA ASN A 13 3.25 9.41 -4.81
C ASN A 13 1.98 9.49 -5.67
N TYR A 14 1.87 8.65 -6.71
CA TYR A 14 0.64 8.53 -7.50
C TYR A 14 -0.57 8.18 -6.62
N TRP A 15 -0.47 7.14 -5.79
CA TRP A 15 -1.55 6.74 -4.91
C TRP A 15 -1.85 7.75 -3.81
N ALA A 16 -0.82 8.41 -3.29
CA ALA A 16 -0.97 9.48 -2.31
C ALA A 16 -1.75 10.65 -2.91
N TYR A 17 -1.52 11.01 -4.17
CA TYR A 17 -2.32 12.00 -4.88
C TYR A 17 -3.75 11.50 -5.13
N TRP A 18 -3.89 10.31 -5.72
CA TRP A 18 -5.20 9.76 -6.10
C TRP A 18 -6.15 9.54 -4.91
N LEU A 19 -5.62 9.11 -3.76
CA LEU A 19 -6.39 8.84 -2.54
C LEU A 19 -6.42 10.03 -1.57
N GLY A 20 -5.86 11.18 -1.96
CA GLY A 20 -5.92 12.41 -1.18
C GLY A 20 -5.04 12.42 0.07
N SER A 21 -3.92 11.70 0.08
CA SER A 21 -2.82 11.96 1.03
C SER A 21 -1.99 13.17 0.63
N ILE A 22 -1.82 13.42 -0.67
CA ILE A 22 -1.40 14.71 -1.22
C ILE A 22 -2.69 15.49 -1.51
N GLN A 23 -2.78 16.74 -1.04
CA GLN A 23 -3.97 17.57 -1.22
C GLN A 23 -3.78 18.64 -2.29
N GLU A 24 -2.53 19.00 -2.54
CA GLU A 24 -2.14 19.99 -3.51
C GLU A 24 -2.29 19.41 -4.94
N PRO A 25 -3.00 20.12 -5.84
CA PRO A 25 -3.02 19.78 -7.25
C PRO A 25 -1.60 19.70 -7.82
N GLN A 26 -1.31 18.63 -8.55
CA GLN A 26 -0.03 18.45 -9.23
C GLN A 26 -0.21 18.81 -10.72
N PRO A 27 0.67 19.67 -11.29
CA PRO A 27 0.45 20.24 -12.62
C PRO A 27 0.77 19.26 -13.76
N ASP A 28 1.60 18.26 -13.49
CA ASP A 28 2.07 17.23 -14.42
C ASP A 28 2.43 15.97 -13.61
N ASP A 29 3.04 14.97 -14.24
CA ASP A 29 3.44 13.70 -13.61
C ASP A 29 4.83 13.75 -12.95
N ASP A 30 5.58 14.87 -13.00
CA ASP A 30 6.93 14.93 -12.42
C ASP A 30 6.91 14.76 -10.89
N PHE A 31 5.78 15.10 -10.24
CA PHE A 31 5.57 14.84 -8.82
C PHE A 31 5.64 13.34 -8.46
N MET A 32 5.43 12.42 -9.40
CA MET A 32 5.61 11.01 -9.09
C MET A 32 7.06 10.75 -8.70
N ARG A 33 8.02 11.34 -9.42
CA ARG A 33 9.45 11.18 -9.16
C ARG A 33 9.98 12.12 -8.07
N HIS A 34 9.45 13.33 -8.02
CA HIS A 34 9.97 14.44 -7.20
C HIS A 34 8.92 15.04 -6.25
N GLY A 35 7.89 14.28 -5.92
CA GLY A 35 6.72 14.75 -5.18
C GLY A 35 7.00 15.19 -3.75
N PRO A 36 5.99 15.81 -3.12
CA PRO A 36 6.13 16.34 -1.77
C PRO A 36 6.54 15.25 -0.78
N THR A 37 7.65 15.47 -0.10
CA THR A 37 8.07 14.63 1.01
C THR A 37 7.24 15.01 2.25
N GLY A 38 6.35 14.14 2.72
CA GLY A 38 5.60 14.37 3.97
C GLY A 38 4.09 14.25 3.89
N TRP A 39 3.53 13.69 2.82
CA TRP A 39 2.12 13.27 2.81
C TRP A 39 1.86 12.20 3.88
N ASP A 40 0.62 12.15 4.40
CA ASP A 40 0.25 11.28 5.51
C ASP A 40 0.19 9.79 5.08
N PRO A 41 1.12 8.94 5.57
CA PRO A 41 1.17 7.54 5.19
C PRO A 41 0.10 6.68 5.87
N VAL A 42 -0.46 7.13 7.01
CA VAL A 42 -1.58 6.46 7.67
C VAL A 42 -2.86 6.65 6.84
N ARG A 43 -3.07 7.86 6.31
CA ARG A 43 -4.16 8.13 5.37
C ARG A 43 -4.04 7.28 4.11
N LEU A 44 -2.83 7.15 3.56
CA LEU A 44 -2.60 6.32 2.38
C LEU A 44 -2.89 4.84 2.67
N LEU A 45 -2.44 4.33 3.82
CA LEU A 45 -2.73 2.95 4.25
C LEU A 45 -4.25 2.70 4.32
N ARG A 46 -5.03 3.63 4.88
CA ARG A 46 -6.50 3.53 4.94
C ARG A 46 -7.12 3.48 3.55
N GLY A 47 -6.69 4.37 2.65
CA GLY A 47 -7.19 4.42 1.28
C GLY A 47 -6.89 3.15 0.49
N LEU A 48 -5.65 2.64 0.57
CA LEU A 48 -5.26 1.40 -0.10
C LEU A 48 -5.99 0.18 0.49
N ALA A 49 -6.15 0.10 1.81
CA ALA A 49 -6.90 -0.97 2.46
C ALA A 49 -8.38 -0.98 2.05
N ALA A 50 -8.99 0.20 1.90
CA ALA A 50 -10.36 0.33 1.40
C ALA A 50 -10.47 -0.08 -0.07
N GLY A 51 -9.56 0.40 -0.92
CA GLY A 51 -9.56 0.09 -2.35
C GLY A 51 -9.31 -1.39 -2.66
N LEU A 52 -8.46 -2.07 -1.88
CA LEU A 52 -8.25 -3.52 -1.98
C LEU A 52 -9.57 -4.30 -1.83
N HIS A 53 -10.49 -3.80 -1.00
CA HIS A 53 -11.81 -4.40 -0.81
C HIS A 53 -12.80 -4.07 -1.93
N GLN A 54 -12.72 -2.86 -2.49
CA GLN A 54 -13.74 -2.30 -3.39
C GLN A 54 -13.45 -2.54 -4.88
N ALA A 55 -12.19 -2.80 -5.25
CA ALA A 55 -11.75 -2.80 -6.64
C ALA A 55 -11.02 -4.11 -7.02
N PRO A 56 -11.74 -5.25 -7.10
CA PRO A 56 -11.11 -6.55 -7.38
C PRO A 56 -10.41 -6.61 -8.74
N ALA A 57 -10.84 -5.82 -9.72
CA ALA A 57 -10.20 -5.74 -11.04
C ALA A 57 -8.76 -5.19 -11.00
N TYR A 58 -8.41 -4.44 -9.94
CA TYR A 58 -7.09 -3.81 -9.78
C TYR A 58 -6.34 -4.36 -8.56
N MET A 59 -6.71 -5.56 -8.10
CA MET A 59 -6.22 -6.13 -6.84
C MET A 59 -4.70 -6.22 -6.79
N ASP A 60 -4.05 -6.70 -7.87
CA ASP A 60 -2.59 -6.77 -7.95
C ASP A 60 -1.91 -5.42 -7.73
N LEU A 61 -2.50 -4.33 -8.23
CA LEU A 61 -1.96 -2.98 -8.08
C LEU A 61 -2.09 -2.48 -6.63
N TYR A 62 -3.23 -2.76 -5.98
CA TYR A 62 -3.41 -2.45 -4.56
C TYR A 62 -2.47 -3.27 -3.66
N VAL A 63 -2.29 -4.56 -3.98
CA VAL A 63 -1.37 -5.44 -3.25
C VAL A 63 0.07 -4.94 -3.36
N HIS A 64 0.52 -4.63 -4.57
CA HIS A 64 1.84 -4.09 -4.82
C HIS A 64 2.07 -2.77 -4.06
N SER A 65 1.09 -1.88 -4.08
CA SER A 65 1.20 -0.57 -3.42
C SER A 65 1.17 -0.66 -1.90
N LEU A 66 0.38 -1.59 -1.33
CA LEU A 66 0.43 -1.90 0.10
C LEU A 66 1.78 -2.47 0.51
N TRP A 67 2.35 -3.36 -0.31
CA TRP A 67 3.67 -3.91 -0.08
C TRP A 67 4.75 -2.82 -0.11
N ALA A 68 4.74 -1.95 -1.13
CA ALA A 68 5.66 -0.82 -1.24
C ALA A 68 5.55 0.11 -0.02
N LEU A 69 4.32 0.47 0.37
CA LEU A 69 4.05 1.37 1.49
C LEU A 69 4.59 0.79 2.82
N LEU A 70 4.28 -0.48 3.11
CA LEU A 70 4.73 -1.12 4.36
C LEU A 70 6.21 -1.47 4.37
N SER A 71 6.83 -1.64 3.20
CA SER A 71 8.28 -1.81 3.09
C SER A 71 9.00 -0.49 3.39
N ALA A 72 8.48 0.64 2.90
CA ALA A 72 9.01 1.96 3.19
C ALA A 72 8.68 2.45 4.62
N ASN A 73 7.54 2.02 5.16
CA ASN A 73 7.02 2.49 6.46
C ASN A 73 6.58 1.31 7.36
N PRO A 74 7.53 0.50 7.86
CA PRO A 74 7.21 -0.71 8.62
C PRO A 74 6.54 -0.44 9.98
N TRP A 75 6.55 0.81 10.44
CA TRP A 75 5.90 1.27 11.67
C TRP A 75 4.38 1.49 11.52
N LEU A 76 3.87 1.62 10.29
CA LEU A 76 2.45 1.94 10.03
C LEU A 76 1.43 1.01 10.71
N PRO A 77 1.66 -0.31 10.82
CA PRO A 77 0.71 -1.18 11.50
C PRO A 77 0.46 -0.80 12.97
N LEU A 78 1.43 -0.13 13.62
CA LEU A 78 1.34 0.34 14.99
C LEU A 78 0.49 1.62 15.13
N ALA A 79 0.30 2.36 14.03
CA ALA A 79 -0.43 3.64 14.03
C ALA A 79 -1.96 3.45 14.09
N ASP A 80 -2.47 2.27 13.69
CA ASP A 80 -3.90 1.95 13.69
C ASP A 80 -4.12 0.44 13.86
N ALA A 81 -4.15 -0.02 15.12
CA ALA A 81 -4.28 -1.45 15.44
C ALA A 81 -5.59 -2.07 14.92
N VAL A 82 -6.69 -1.30 14.87
CA VAL A 82 -7.98 -1.78 14.37
C VAL A 82 -7.92 -2.01 12.87
N LEU A 83 -7.38 -1.06 12.11
CA LEU A 83 -7.15 -1.20 10.67
C LEU A 83 -6.22 -2.38 10.38
N THR A 84 -5.11 -2.50 11.10
CA THR A 84 -4.17 -3.64 11.00
C THR A 84 -4.87 -4.98 11.26
N GLY A 85 -5.75 -5.02 12.26
CA GLY A 85 -6.62 -6.15 12.57
C GLY A 85 -7.52 -6.55 11.39
N ARG A 86 -8.17 -5.58 10.76
CA ARG A 86 -9.05 -5.83 9.62
C ARG A 86 -8.27 -6.25 8.38
N LEU A 87 -7.18 -5.53 8.08
CA LEU A 87 -6.39 -5.77 6.89
C LEU A 87 -5.71 -7.14 6.94
N ALA A 88 -5.08 -7.54 8.06
CA ALA A 88 -4.45 -8.87 8.12
C ALA A 88 -5.46 -10.02 8.01
N THR A 89 -6.69 -9.84 8.49
CA THR A 89 -7.77 -10.82 8.31
C THR A 89 -8.18 -10.90 6.83
N HIS A 90 -8.24 -9.76 6.15
CA HIS A 90 -8.58 -9.71 4.74
C HIS A 90 -7.48 -10.33 3.86
N THR A 91 -6.22 -10.01 4.12
CA THR A 91 -5.09 -10.54 3.35
C THR A 91 -4.94 -12.05 3.51
N ALA A 92 -5.21 -12.60 4.70
CA ALA A 92 -5.27 -14.05 4.90
C ALA A 92 -6.31 -14.72 3.97
N ARG A 93 -7.54 -14.19 3.92
CA ARG A 93 -8.59 -14.73 3.05
C ARG A 93 -8.22 -14.67 1.57
N LEU A 94 -7.59 -13.57 1.14
CA LEU A 94 -7.14 -13.42 -0.25
C LEU A 94 -6.04 -14.42 -0.62
N LEU A 95 -5.11 -14.70 0.30
CA LEU A 95 -4.08 -15.72 0.10
C LEU A 95 -4.68 -17.13 -0.02
N ASP A 96 -5.75 -17.42 0.73
CA ASP A 96 -6.42 -18.72 0.69
C ASP A 96 -7.24 -18.94 -0.60
N HIS A 97 -7.87 -17.89 -1.14
CA HIS A 97 -8.85 -18.01 -2.24
C HIS A 97 -8.24 -17.87 -3.63
N GLY A 98 -6.97 -17.47 -3.74
CA GLY A 98 -6.30 -17.21 -5.02
C GLY A 98 -6.89 -16.02 -5.78
N GLY A 99 -6.73 -16.00 -7.11
CA GLY A 99 -7.27 -14.92 -7.96
C GLY A 99 -6.36 -13.70 -8.14
N ILE A 100 -5.16 -13.73 -7.58
CA ILE A 100 -4.09 -12.74 -7.78
C ILE A 100 -2.90 -13.38 -8.50
N SER A 101 -2.07 -12.58 -9.16
CA SER A 101 -0.88 -13.12 -9.82
C SER A 101 0.11 -13.73 -8.83
N ARG A 102 1.05 -14.53 -9.34
CA ARG A 102 2.15 -15.08 -8.52
C ARG A 102 3.00 -14.00 -7.86
N ARG A 103 3.16 -12.83 -8.51
CA ARG A 103 3.90 -11.70 -7.94
C ARG A 103 3.11 -11.11 -6.77
N ALA A 104 1.84 -10.76 -7.01
CA ALA A 104 0.97 -10.22 -5.98
C ALA A 104 0.81 -11.19 -4.79
N SER A 105 0.73 -12.50 -5.01
CA SER A 105 0.70 -13.48 -3.91
C SER A 105 1.93 -13.39 -2.99
N ARG A 106 3.15 -13.20 -3.54
CA ARG A 106 4.37 -13.04 -2.74
C ARG A 106 4.38 -11.72 -1.96
N GLU A 107 4.01 -10.63 -2.62
CA GLU A 107 3.91 -9.30 -2.01
C GLU A 107 2.85 -9.29 -0.90
N LEU A 108 1.68 -9.88 -1.15
CA LEU A 108 0.61 -10.03 -0.17
C LEU A 108 1.02 -10.90 1.02
N SER A 109 1.81 -11.95 0.80
CA SER A 109 2.38 -12.76 1.88
C SER A 109 3.30 -11.93 2.79
N ALA A 110 4.15 -11.08 2.20
CA ALA A 110 5.01 -10.16 2.95
C ALA A 110 4.20 -9.12 3.73
N VAL A 111 3.18 -8.53 3.11
CA VAL A 111 2.21 -7.63 3.78
C VAL A 111 1.55 -8.32 4.97
N HIS A 112 1.00 -9.52 4.76
CA HIS A 112 0.35 -10.28 5.82
C HIS A 112 1.30 -10.56 7.00
N TYR A 113 2.55 -10.93 6.70
CA TYR A 113 3.58 -11.14 7.72
C TYR A 113 3.85 -9.88 8.56
N VAL A 114 4.06 -8.73 7.91
CA VAL A 114 4.30 -7.45 8.60
C VAL A 114 3.12 -7.07 9.49
N LEU A 115 1.89 -7.20 8.97
CA LEU A 115 0.68 -6.90 9.75
C LEU A 115 0.52 -7.83 10.95
N ARG A 116 0.82 -9.13 10.81
CA ARG A 116 0.71 -10.10 11.90
C ARG A 116 1.78 -9.87 12.98
N LYS A 117 3.01 -9.55 12.57
CA LYS A 117 4.13 -9.29 13.50
C LYS A 117 3.86 -8.11 14.43
N ASN A 118 3.11 -7.11 13.97
CA ASN A 118 2.83 -5.87 14.71
C ASN A 118 1.48 -5.87 15.46
N ARG A 119 0.89 -7.04 15.73
CA ARG A 119 -0.33 -7.20 16.54
C ARG A 119 -0.07 -7.51 18.01
N THR A 120 1.17 -7.82 18.38
CA THR A 120 1.64 -8.09 19.77
C THR A 120 2.09 -6.82 20.44
#